data_AF-A0A7V9FV76-F1
#
_entry.id   AF-A0A7V9FV76-F1
#
_cell.length_a   1.000
_cell.length_b   1.000
_cell.length_c   1.000
_cell.angle_alpha   90.00
_cell.angle_beta   90.00
_cell.angle_gamma   90.00
#
_symmetry.space_group_name_H-M   'P 1'
#
loop_
_entity.id
_entity.type
_entity.pdbx_description
1 polymer ?
#
loop_
_entity_poly.entity_id
_entity_poly.type
_entity_poly.pdbx_seq_one_letter_code
_entity_poly.pdbx_strand_id
1 'polypeptide(L)'
;MSVASCLLLYSFAVAVLGPRLLVRLTRAGVAPGLGVGAWLAAMGSVVLSWVTAAAFLGAELVEHWNQPGRILSTCFAALRSVALGRYGVFIQIGLLALTAFAVLALAVLAGNLARSLARARASTRQHARMARLAGRQVPGLEAVVFDAPERAAYCAAGRPHTIVVTSAALEVLDDRQLGAVLSHERAHLAGRHHLLLALTAALATMLPRLALFTTGAREVARLLEMCADDAAARTHGARTVLGALLTLSAGAPIPTGALGATGVGVLARAERLVAPPRAALRWRVRLLLSALTVLLVTGPVLTGVLAASGMSFCGSASL
;
A
#
# COMPACT_ATOMS: atom_id res chain seq x y z
N MET A 1 16.11 2.76 26.85
CA MET A 1 15.14 1.85 26.18
C MET A 1 15.88 1.18 25.04
N SER A 2 15.68 -0.12 24.78
CA SER A 2 16.35 -0.75 23.63
C SER A 2 15.79 -0.19 22.33
N VAL A 3 16.64 -0.09 21.31
CA VAL A 3 16.24 0.34 19.95
C VAL A 3 15.07 -0.51 19.45
N ALA A 4 15.08 -1.81 19.75
CA ALA A 4 13.97 -2.71 19.45
C ALA A 4 12.66 -2.28 20.13
N SER A 5 12.67 -1.87 21.40
CA SER A 5 11.47 -1.35 22.08
C SER A 5 10.95 -0.06 21.43
N CYS A 6 11.83 0.87 21.04
CA CYS A 6 11.44 2.10 20.35
C CYS A 6 10.81 1.82 18.97
N LEU A 7 11.40 0.90 18.20
CA LEU A 7 10.87 0.45 16.91
C LEU A 7 9.52 -0.23 17.04
N LEU A 8 9.34 -1.10 18.04
CA LEU A 8 8.07 -1.76 18.30
C LEU A 8 6.99 -0.76 18.70
N LEU A 9 7.29 0.16 19.62
CA LEU A 9 6.35 1.21 20.04
C LEU A 9 5.96 2.13 18.87
N TYR A 10 6.94 2.56 18.07
CA TYR A 10 6.70 3.30 16.83
C TYR A 10 5.78 2.53 15.88
N SER A 11 6.09 1.25 15.63
CA SER A 11 5.31 0.42 14.71
C SER A 11 3.86 0.23 15.19
N PHE A 12 3.66 0.09 16.50
CA PHE A 12 2.34 0.01 17.12
C PHE A 12 1.57 1.32 16.95
N ALA A 13 2.20 2.46 17.24
CA ALA A 13 1.58 3.77 17.07
C ALA A 13 1.15 4.01 15.61
N VAL A 14 2.01 3.69 14.64
CA VAL A 14 1.69 3.84 13.21
C VAL A 14 0.60 2.87 12.77
N ALA A 15 0.65 1.60 13.21
CA ALA A 15 -0.36 0.61 12.84
C ALA A 15 -1.76 0.92 13.38
N VAL A 16 -1.85 1.55 14.56
CA VAL A 16 -3.13 1.86 15.24
C VAL A 16 -3.66 3.25 14.87
N LEU A 17 -2.81 4.29 14.92
CA LEU A 17 -3.22 5.68 14.69
C LEU A 17 -3.13 6.09 13.21
N GLY A 18 -2.14 5.55 12.50
CA GLY A 18 -1.88 5.86 11.10
C GLY A 18 -3.09 5.69 10.18
N PRO A 19 -3.86 4.58 10.23
CA PRO A 19 -4.98 4.37 9.32
C PRO A 19 -6.06 5.46 9.46
N ARG A 20 -6.39 5.87 10.68
CA ARG A 20 -7.42 6.89 10.93
C ARG A 20 -6.98 8.25 10.41
N LEU A 21 -5.73 8.61 10.64
CA LEU A 21 -5.16 9.88 10.16
C LEU A 21 -5.06 9.90 8.64
N LEU A 22 -4.50 8.84 8.05
CA LEU A 22 -4.30 8.73 6.61
C LEU A 22 -5.63 8.75 5.87
N VAL A 23 -6.63 7.97 6.30
CA VAL A 23 -7.98 8.00 5.70
C VAL A 23 -8.56 9.42 5.72
N ARG A 24 -8.40 10.16 6.82
CA ARG A 24 -8.90 11.55 6.91
C ARG A 24 -8.18 12.47 5.93
N LEU A 25 -6.85 12.38 5.85
CA LEU A 25 -6.04 13.22 4.96
C LEU A 25 -6.24 12.88 3.47
N THR A 26 -6.47 11.60 3.16
CA THR A 26 -6.63 11.13 1.78
C THR A 26 -8.07 11.07 1.31
N ARG A 27 -9.07 11.25 2.19
CA ARG A 27 -10.51 11.13 1.87
C ARG A 27 -10.88 11.90 0.61
N ALA A 28 -10.53 13.18 0.56
CA ALA A 28 -10.88 14.07 -0.54
C ALA A 28 -10.05 13.85 -1.83
N GLY A 29 -9.04 12.96 -1.81
CA GLY A 29 -8.26 12.64 -3.02
C GLY A 29 -7.52 13.83 -3.62
N VAL A 30 -7.22 14.87 -2.83
CA VAL A 30 -6.72 16.17 -3.31
C VAL A 30 -5.33 16.08 -3.95
N ALA A 31 -4.49 15.19 -3.41
CA ALA A 31 -3.15 14.90 -3.92
C ALA A 31 -2.93 13.38 -3.91
N PRO A 32 -3.54 12.65 -4.86
CA PRO A 32 -3.66 11.19 -4.76
C PRO A 32 -2.30 10.51 -4.80
N GLY A 33 -1.35 10.99 -5.61
CA GLY A 33 0.01 10.45 -5.66
C GLY A 33 0.77 10.55 -4.33
N LEU A 34 0.66 11.69 -3.63
CA LEU A 34 1.25 11.84 -2.29
C LEU A 34 0.52 10.98 -1.25
N GLY A 35 -0.80 10.81 -1.40
CA GLY A 35 -1.57 9.91 -0.56
C GLY A 35 -1.11 8.46 -0.69
N VAL A 36 -0.89 7.98 -1.92
CA VAL A 36 -0.30 6.65 -2.19
C VAL A 36 1.07 6.56 -1.53
N GLY A 37 1.94 7.56 -1.71
CA GLY A 37 3.25 7.62 -1.07
C GLY A 37 3.19 7.51 0.45
N ALA A 38 2.30 8.26 1.09
CA ALA A 38 2.14 8.25 2.55
C ALA A 38 1.64 6.90 3.08
N TRP A 39 0.69 6.26 2.40
CA TRP A 39 0.23 4.90 2.76
C TRP A 39 1.35 3.85 2.60
N LEU A 40 2.08 3.89 1.49
CA LEU A 40 3.19 2.97 1.25
C LEU A 40 4.34 3.20 2.24
N ALA A 41 4.64 4.46 2.58
CA ALA A 41 5.61 4.81 3.61
C ALA A 41 5.18 4.30 4.98
N ALA A 42 3.90 4.45 5.36
CA ALA A 42 3.40 3.93 6.63
C ALA A 42 3.53 2.40 6.71
N MET A 43 3.04 1.68 5.70
CA MET A 43 3.17 0.21 5.62
C MET A 43 4.63 -0.23 5.64
N GLY A 44 5.47 0.38 4.80
CA GLY A 44 6.88 0.07 4.68
C GLY A 44 7.65 0.34 5.97
N SER A 45 7.36 1.46 6.65
CA SER A 45 7.99 1.83 7.92
C SER A 45 7.70 0.81 9.04
N VAL A 46 6.49 0.27 9.11
CA VAL A 46 6.11 -0.77 10.08
C VAL A 46 6.83 -2.07 9.77
N VAL A 47 6.81 -2.52 8.51
CA VAL A 47 7.51 -3.75 8.10
C VAL A 47 9.01 -3.63 8.34
N LEU A 48 9.61 -2.49 7.99
CA LEU A 48 11.03 -2.23 8.21
C LEU A 48 11.38 -2.22 9.70
N SER A 49 10.52 -1.64 10.53
CA SER A 49 10.71 -1.63 11.99
C SER A 49 10.71 -3.05 12.56
N TRP A 50 9.81 -3.92 12.08
CA TRP A 50 9.77 -5.32 12.52
C TRP A 50 10.98 -6.12 12.06
N VAL A 51 11.40 -5.96 10.79
CA VAL A 51 12.61 -6.61 10.26
C VAL A 51 13.83 -6.19 11.07
N THR A 52 13.97 -4.89 11.31
CA THR A 52 15.11 -4.32 12.06
C THR A 52 15.10 -4.81 13.50
N ALA A 53 13.96 -4.75 14.19
CA ALA A 53 13.84 -5.26 15.56
C ALA A 53 14.15 -6.76 15.64
N ALA A 54 13.67 -7.57 14.69
CA ALA A 54 13.97 -9.00 14.62
C ALA A 54 15.46 -9.28 14.38
N ALA A 55 16.12 -8.49 13.52
CA ALA A 55 17.56 -8.62 13.26
C ALA A 55 18.39 -8.31 14.52
N PHE A 56 18.07 -7.23 15.24
CA PHE A 56 18.75 -6.89 16.50
C PHE A 56 18.57 -7.99 17.57
N LEU A 57 17.33 -8.46 17.76
CA LEU A 57 17.05 -9.52 18.73
C LEU A 57 17.70 -10.86 18.36
N GLY A 58 17.79 -11.16 17.05
CA GLY A 58 18.50 -12.34 16.55
C GLY A 58 20.01 -12.26 16.77
N ALA A 59 20.62 -11.10 16.52
CA ALA A 59 22.05 -10.88 16.79
C ALA A 59 22.39 -11.06 18.27
N GLU A 60 21.58 -10.48 19.16
CA GLU A 60 21.73 -10.68 20.62
C GLU A 60 21.64 -12.15 21.01
N LEU A 61 20.73 -12.92 20.41
CA LEU A 61 20.54 -14.35 20.70
C LEU A 61 21.75 -15.20 20.25
N VAL A 62 22.35 -14.89 19.09
CA VAL A 62 23.49 -15.62 18.55
C VAL A 62 24.76 -15.35 19.34
N GLU A 63 25.03 -14.08 19.70
CA GLU A 63 26.21 -13.72 20.49
C GLU A 63 26.19 -14.34 21.90
N HIS A 64 25.01 -14.54 22.49
CA HIS A 64 24.86 -15.02 23.87
C HIS A 64 24.50 -16.51 23.97
N TRP A 65 24.51 -17.25 22.87
CA TRP A 65 24.13 -18.68 22.82
C TRP A 65 25.01 -19.58 23.72
N ASN A 66 26.25 -19.17 24.02
CA ASN A 66 27.23 -19.95 24.78
C ASN A 66 27.57 -19.41 26.19
N GLN A 67 26.91 -18.34 26.68
CA GLN A 67 27.18 -17.78 28.02
C GLN A 67 25.88 -17.35 28.73
N PRO A 68 25.19 -18.27 29.43
CA PRO A 68 23.91 -17.98 30.09
C PRO A 68 23.99 -17.02 31.29
N GLY A 69 25.18 -16.51 31.65
CA GLY A 69 25.43 -15.70 32.86
C GLY A 69 25.53 -14.18 32.67
N ARG A 70 25.58 -13.64 31.45
CA ARG A 70 25.78 -12.19 31.21
C ARG A 70 24.65 -11.56 30.40
N ILE A 71 23.41 -11.78 30.83
CA ILE A 71 22.21 -11.12 30.26
C ILE A 71 22.07 -9.65 30.76
N LEU A 72 23.00 -9.11 31.55
CA LEU A 72 22.87 -7.77 32.15
C LEU A 72 24.10 -6.86 31.97
N SER A 73 24.13 -6.12 30.86
CA SER A 73 24.79 -4.80 30.74
C SER A 73 24.32 -4.18 29.42
N THR A 74 23.73 -2.99 29.30
CA THR A 74 23.78 -1.76 30.11
C THR A 74 22.50 -0.90 29.89
N CYS A 75 21.34 -1.53 29.70
CA CYS A 75 20.04 -0.83 29.67
C CYS A 75 19.01 -1.42 30.67
N PHE A 76 19.37 -2.50 31.39
CA PHE A 76 18.44 -3.30 32.18
C PHE A 76 18.26 -2.82 33.63
N ALA A 77 19.11 -1.93 34.15
CA ALA A 77 18.99 -1.41 35.51
C ALA A 77 17.75 -0.51 35.69
N ALA A 78 17.38 0.27 34.67
CA ALA A 78 16.21 1.15 34.69
C ALA A 78 14.87 0.40 34.51
N LEU A 79 14.89 -0.81 33.95
CA LEU A 79 13.70 -1.66 33.82
C LEU A 79 13.54 -2.62 34.99
N ARG A 80 14.64 -2.95 35.70
CA ARG A 80 14.61 -3.79 36.91
C ARG A 80 13.77 -3.17 38.04
N SER A 81 13.67 -1.84 38.12
CA SER A 81 12.77 -1.16 39.08
C SER A 81 11.29 -1.27 38.73
N VAL A 82 10.95 -1.46 37.46
CA VAL A 82 9.56 -1.63 36.97
C VAL A 82 9.17 -3.12 36.89
N ALA A 83 10.14 -4.02 36.67
CA ALA A 83 9.93 -5.44 36.43
C ALA A 83 10.15 -6.36 37.63
N LEU A 84 10.64 -5.87 38.78
CA LEU A 84 10.73 -6.65 40.04
C LEU A 84 9.38 -6.86 40.76
N GLY A 85 8.30 -6.95 39.99
CA GLY A 85 7.11 -7.70 40.40
C GLY A 85 7.30 -9.19 40.04
N ARG A 86 6.73 -10.09 40.84
CA ARG A 86 6.93 -11.56 40.88
C ARG A 86 6.52 -12.37 39.61
N TYR A 87 6.80 -11.89 38.40
CA TYR A 87 6.39 -12.51 37.11
C TYR A 87 7.49 -12.55 36.00
N GLY A 88 8.76 -12.31 36.33
CA GLY A 88 9.84 -12.08 35.35
C GLY A 88 10.14 -13.21 34.34
N VAL A 89 10.06 -14.48 34.75
CA VAL A 89 10.34 -15.63 33.85
C VAL A 89 9.24 -15.82 32.80
N PHE A 90 7.98 -15.59 33.19
CA PHE A 90 6.84 -15.67 32.25
C PHE A 90 6.88 -14.57 31.19
N ILE A 91 7.39 -13.38 31.54
CA ILE A 91 7.58 -12.28 30.59
C ILE A 91 8.70 -12.59 29.61
N GLN A 92 9.81 -13.22 30.04
CA GLN A 92 10.92 -13.62 29.16
C GLN A 92 10.50 -14.70 28.15
N ILE A 93 9.82 -15.75 28.60
CA ILE A 93 9.27 -16.78 27.71
C ILE A 93 8.23 -16.17 26.77
N GLY A 94 7.40 -15.25 27.26
CA GLY A 94 6.45 -14.50 26.44
C GLY A 94 7.12 -13.67 25.34
N LEU A 95 8.23 -13.00 25.64
CA LEU A 95 8.98 -12.21 24.65
C LEU A 95 9.66 -13.11 23.59
N LEU A 96 10.25 -14.23 24.00
CA LEU A 96 10.87 -15.19 23.09
C LEU A 96 9.84 -15.87 22.18
N ALA A 97 8.69 -16.25 22.73
CA ALA A 97 7.58 -16.78 21.95
C ALA A 97 7.04 -15.72 20.97
N LEU A 98 6.91 -14.46 21.41
CA LEU A 98 6.44 -13.36 20.56
C LEU A 98 7.40 -13.06 19.40
N THR A 99 8.70 -13.14 19.64
CA THR A 99 9.74 -12.89 18.63
C THR A 99 9.86 -14.05 17.63
N ALA A 100 9.86 -15.29 18.10
CA ALA A 100 9.79 -16.47 17.22
C ALA A 100 8.52 -16.45 16.37
N PHE A 101 7.38 -16.06 16.96
CA PHE A 101 6.14 -15.89 16.24
C PHE A 101 6.21 -14.75 15.21
N ALA A 102 6.86 -13.63 15.53
CA ALA A 102 7.05 -12.52 14.60
C ALA A 102 7.93 -12.91 13.40
N VAL A 103 9.02 -13.64 13.63
CA VAL A 103 9.92 -14.13 12.55
C VAL A 103 9.19 -15.15 11.68
N LEU A 104 8.50 -16.12 12.28
CA LEU A 104 7.71 -17.12 11.56
C LEU A 104 6.59 -16.45 10.75
N ALA A 105 5.89 -15.49 11.35
CA ALA A 105 4.86 -14.71 10.67
C ALA A 105 5.45 -13.97 9.47
N LEU A 106 6.63 -13.36 9.60
CA LEU A 106 7.30 -12.65 8.52
C LEU A 106 7.75 -13.59 7.38
N ALA A 107 8.27 -14.77 7.71
CA ALA A 107 8.67 -15.78 6.72
C ALA A 107 7.45 -16.35 5.97
N VAL A 108 6.36 -16.65 6.69
CA VAL A 108 5.08 -17.06 6.11
C VAL A 108 4.50 -15.94 5.23
N LEU A 109 4.64 -14.68 5.68
CA LEU A 109 4.29 -13.47 4.91
C LEU A 109 5.01 -13.44 3.58
N ALA A 110 6.33 -13.57 3.60
CA ALA A 110 7.18 -13.52 2.41
C ALA A 110 6.85 -14.65 1.44
N GLY A 111 6.69 -15.89 1.94
CA GLY A 111 6.35 -17.04 1.12
C GLY A 111 4.96 -16.94 0.50
N ASN A 112 3.97 -16.46 1.26
CA ASN A 112 2.63 -16.23 0.73
C ASN A 112 2.58 -15.04 -0.25
N LEU A 113 3.33 -13.96 -0.01
CA LEU A 113 3.48 -12.83 -0.94
C LEU A 113 4.08 -13.32 -2.26
N ALA A 114 5.16 -14.09 -2.21
CA ALA A 114 5.76 -14.69 -3.39
C ALA A 114 4.75 -15.60 -4.14
N ARG A 115 4.00 -16.44 -3.41
CA ARG A 115 2.97 -17.31 -4.00
C ARG A 115 1.77 -16.54 -4.54
N SER A 116 1.37 -15.45 -3.90
CA SER A 116 0.27 -14.59 -4.34
C SER A 116 0.66 -13.82 -5.59
N LEU A 117 1.87 -13.26 -5.62
CA LEU A 117 2.45 -12.61 -6.80
C LEU A 117 2.63 -13.62 -7.94
N ALA A 118 3.07 -14.84 -7.65
CA ALA A 118 3.19 -15.90 -8.65
C ALA A 118 1.82 -16.32 -9.21
N ARG A 119 0.80 -16.49 -8.35
CA ARG A 119 -0.57 -16.83 -8.74
C ARG A 119 -1.27 -15.71 -9.49
N ALA A 120 -1.12 -14.46 -9.06
CA ALA A 120 -1.60 -13.29 -9.77
C ALA A 120 -0.92 -13.18 -11.14
N ARG A 121 0.41 -13.36 -11.23
CA ARG A 121 1.12 -13.41 -12.51
C ARG A 121 0.65 -14.56 -13.40
N ALA A 122 0.41 -15.74 -12.86
CA ALA A 122 -0.07 -16.89 -13.63
C ALA A 122 -1.50 -16.69 -14.13
N SER A 123 -2.41 -16.23 -13.27
CA SER A 123 -3.81 -15.94 -13.60
C SER A 123 -3.92 -14.79 -14.60
N THR A 124 -3.19 -13.69 -14.40
CA THR A 124 -3.20 -12.57 -15.37
C THR A 124 -2.54 -12.97 -16.69
N ARG A 125 -1.51 -13.83 -16.69
CA ARG A 125 -0.96 -14.40 -17.93
C ARG A 125 -1.95 -15.29 -18.66
N GLN A 126 -2.75 -16.09 -17.95
CA GLN A 126 -3.76 -16.96 -18.55
C GLN A 126 -4.90 -16.14 -19.14
N HIS A 127 -5.44 -15.16 -18.41
CA HIS A 127 -6.46 -14.24 -18.93
C HIS A 127 -5.94 -13.37 -20.07
N ALA A 128 -4.71 -12.83 -19.98
CA ALA A 128 -4.08 -12.07 -21.06
C ALA A 128 -3.78 -12.93 -22.29
N ARG A 129 -3.44 -14.22 -22.11
CA ARG A 129 -3.22 -15.16 -23.21
C ARG A 129 -4.53 -15.53 -23.90
N MET A 130 -5.60 -15.77 -23.14
CA MET A 130 -6.94 -15.98 -23.71
C MET A 130 -7.45 -14.72 -24.41
N ALA A 131 -7.29 -13.54 -23.80
CA ALA A 131 -7.68 -12.26 -24.40
C ALA A 131 -6.88 -11.93 -25.67
N ARG A 132 -5.60 -12.33 -25.76
CA ARG A 132 -4.80 -12.18 -27.00
C ARG A 132 -5.14 -13.17 -28.09
N LEU A 133 -5.56 -14.38 -27.72
CA LEU A 133 -5.96 -15.41 -28.68
C LEU A 133 -7.38 -15.16 -29.22
N ALA A 134 -8.23 -14.49 -28.45
CA ALA A 134 -9.63 -14.22 -28.81
C ALA A 134 -9.91 -12.77 -29.25
N GLY A 135 -9.03 -11.82 -28.91
CA GLY A 135 -9.25 -10.40 -29.21
C GLY A 135 -8.75 -9.98 -30.59
N ARG A 136 -9.48 -9.09 -31.25
CA ARG A 136 -9.10 -8.54 -32.56
C ARG A 136 -8.29 -7.25 -32.37
N GLN A 137 -7.19 -7.10 -33.10
CA GLN A 137 -6.50 -5.81 -33.21
C GLN A 137 -7.24 -4.92 -34.20
N VAL A 138 -7.54 -3.69 -33.81
CA VAL A 138 -8.20 -2.71 -34.67
C VAL A 138 -7.13 -1.72 -35.18
N PRO A 139 -6.93 -1.58 -36.51
CA PRO A 139 -5.98 -0.62 -37.08
C PRO A 139 -6.24 0.81 -36.56
N GLY A 140 -5.20 1.50 -36.09
CA GLY A 140 -5.30 2.86 -35.54
C GLY A 140 -5.66 2.93 -34.05
N LEU A 141 -6.02 1.81 -33.42
CA LEU A 141 -6.29 1.73 -31.98
C LEU A 141 -5.15 0.96 -31.29
N GLU A 142 -4.47 1.59 -30.33
CA GLU A 142 -3.47 0.92 -29.48
C GLU A 142 -4.12 0.03 -28.40
N ALA A 143 -5.16 -0.72 -28.77
CA ALA A 143 -5.89 -1.63 -27.89
C ALA A 143 -6.38 -2.87 -28.64
N VAL A 144 -6.59 -3.94 -27.88
CA VAL A 144 -7.22 -5.17 -28.37
C VAL A 144 -8.70 -5.14 -28.01
N VAL A 145 -9.55 -5.38 -28.99
CA VAL A 145 -11.00 -5.41 -28.80
C VAL A 145 -11.45 -6.82 -28.47
N PHE A 146 -12.16 -6.96 -27.36
CA PHE A 146 -12.73 -8.23 -26.91
C PHE A 146 -14.25 -8.18 -26.98
N ASP A 147 -14.88 -9.22 -27.51
CA ASP A 147 -16.33 -9.25 -27.61
C ASP A 147 -16.93 -9.68 -26.26
N ALA A 148 -17.56 -8.74 -25.56
CA ALA A 148 -18.21 -8.98 -24.28
C ALA A 148 -19.35 -7.97 -24.07
N PRO A 149 -20.47 -8.38 -23.44
CA PRO A 149 -21.61 -7.51 -23.18
C PRO A 149 -21.33 -6.46 -22.09
N GLU A 150 -20.26 -6.65 -21.32
CA GLU A 150 -19.84 -5.74 -20.26
C GLU A 150 -19.08 -4.56 -20.83
N ARG A 151 -19.42 -3.34 -20.43
CA ARG A 151 -18.71 -2.11 -20.81
C ARG A 151 -17.44 -1.99 -19.96
N ALA A 152 -16.30 -2.40 -20.50
CA ALA A 152 -15.04 -2.39 -19.75
C ALA A 152 -13.84 -2.02 -20.63
N ALA A 153 -12.89 -1.33 -20.02
CA ALA A 153 -11.54 -1.19 -20.52
C ALA A 153 -10.57 -1.51 -19.38
N TYR A 154 -9.52 -2.27 -19.66
CA TYR A 154 -8.55 -2.65 -18.64
C TYR A 154 -7.19 -3.00 -19.24
N CYS A 155 -6.14 -2.77 -18.46
CA CYS A 155 -4.80 -3.23 -18.77
C CYS A 155 -4.62 -4.72 -18.50
N ALA A 156 -4.35 -5.52 -19.53
CA ALA A 156 -3.90 -6.90 -19.37
C ALA A 156 -2.39 -6.92 -19.07
N ALA A 157 -2.00 -7.41 -17.89
CA ALA A 157 -0.58 -7.56 -17.56
C ALA A 157 0.05 -8.71 -18.37
N GLY A 158 1.00 -8.37 -19.24
CA GLY A 158 1.70 -9.30 -20.11
C GLY A 158 2.87 -8.61 -20.80
N ARG A 159 3.68 -9.36 -21.58
CA ARG A 159 4.71 -8.78 -22.46
C ARG A 159 4.30 -8.99 -23.92
N PRO A 160 4.13 -7.93 -24.74
CA PRO A 160 4.05 -6.50 -24.36
C PRO A 160 2.80 -6.19 -23.51
N HIS A 161 2.75 -5.13 -22.72
CA HIS A 161 1.49 -4.77 -22.05
C HIS A 161 0.43 -4.40 -23.09
N THR A 162 -0.84 -4.75 -22.85
CA THR A 162 -1.92 -4.53 -23.83
C THR A 162 -3.14 -3.97 -23.12
N ILE A 163 -3.71 -2.91 -23.69
CA ILE A 163 -4.99 -2.37 -23.25
C ILE A 163 -6.09 -3.18 -23.95
N VAL A 164 -7.05 -3.68 -23.19
CA VAL A 164 -8.22 -4.39 -23.70
C VAL A 164 -9.42 -3.47 -23.56
N VAL A 165 -10.24 -3.38 -24.61
CA VAL A 165 -11.50 -2.63 -24.62
C VAL A 165 -12.59 -3.57 -25.11
N THR A 166 -13.75 -3.57 -24.48
CA THR A 166 -14.87 -4.42 -24.93
C THR A 166 -15.63 -3.81 -26.10
N SER A 167 -16.24 -4.64 -26.95
CA SER A 167 -17.15 -4.21 -28.02
C SER A 167 -18.25 -3.29 -27.49
N ALA A 168 -18.92 -3.70 -26.41
CA ALA A 168 -19.96 -2.91 -25.75
C ALA A 168 -19.47 -1.54 -25.23
N ALA A 169 -18.18 -1.39 -24.89
CA ALA A 169 -17.60 -0.10 -24.53
C ALA A 169 -17.37 0.80 -25.75
N LEU A 170 -16.93 0.23 -26.88
CA LEU A 170 -16.73 0.98 -28.12
C LEU A 170 -18.04 1.50 -28.72
N GLU A 171 -19.14 0.78 -28.51
CA GLU A 171 -20.47 1.20 -29.01
C GLU A 171 -21.03 2.43 -28.31
N VAL A 172 -20.58 2.72 -27.07
CA VAL A 172 -21.14 3.78 -26.24
C VAL A 172 -20.19 4.95 -26.00
N LEU A 173 -18.88 4.76 -26.17
CA LEU A 173 -17.87 5.80 -26.01
C LEU A 173 -17.70 6.58 -27.32
N ASP A 174 -17.79 7.90 -27.26
CA ASP A 174 -17.30 8.75 -28.34
C ASP A 174 -15.76 8.75 -28.43
N ASP A 175 -15.20 9.26 -29.53
CA ASP A 175 -13.74 9.24 -29.78
C ASP A 175 -12.93 9.94 -28.68
N ARG A 176 -13.47 11.03 -28.09
CA ARG A 176 -12.76 11.77 -27.03
C ARG A 176 -12.80 11.01 -25.72
N GLN A 177 -13.94 10.38 -25.40
CA GLN A 177 -14.12 9.51 -24.25
C GLN A 177 -13.23 8.27 -24.37
N LEU A 178 -13.17 7.63 -25.54
CA LEU A 178 -12.26 6.51 -25.80
C LEU A 178 -10.80 6.93 -25.61
N GLY A 179 -10.39 8.07 -26.17
CA GLY A 179 -9.05 8.62 -25.95
C GLY A 179 -8.72 8.83 -24.47
N ALA A 180 -9.68 9.36 -23.70
CA ALA A 180 -9.54 9.54 -22.26
C ALA A 180 -9.37 8.21 -21.50
N VAL A 181 -10.18 7.19 -21.84
CA VAL A 181 -10.09 5.83 -21.27
C VAL A 181 -8.73 5.20 -21.57
N LEU A 182 -8.28 5.26 -22.82
CA LEU A 182 -6.95 4.73 -23.17
C LEU A 182 -5.83 5.49 -22.45
N SER A 183 -5.95 6.81 -22.27
CA SER A 183 -4.99 7.59 -21.49
C SER A 183 -4.98 7.20 -20.01
N HIS A 184 -6.13 6.87 -19.44
CA HIS A 184 -6.29 6.38 -18.08
C HIS A 184 -5.58 5.01 -17.93
N GLU A 185 -5.87 4.06 -18.83
CA GLU A 185 -5.23 2.74 -18.85
C GLU A 185 -3.70 2.83 -19.03
N ARG A 186 -3.22 3.68 -19.96
CA ARG A 186 -1.78 3.93 -20.11
C ARG A 186 -1.14 4.46 -18.82
N ALA A 187 -1.86 5.27 -18.04
CA ALA A 187 -1.35 5.76 -16.76
C ALA A 187 -1.17 4.63 -15.73
N HIS A 188 -2.04 3.61 -15.72
CA HIS A 188 -1.84 2.42 -14.88
C HIS A 188 -0.57 1.64 -15.24
N LEU A 189 -0.26 1.54 -16.54
CA LEU A 189 0.96 0.89 -17.02
C LEU A 189 2.21 1.69 -16.67
N ALA A 190 2.21 2.99 -16.99
CA ALA A 190 3.32 3.90 -16.72
C ALA A 190 3.63 3.99 -15.22
N GLY A 191 2.59 4.09 -14.38
CA GLY A 191 2.71 4.10 -12.92
C GLY A 191 2.93 2.72 -12.28
N ARG A 192 2.94 1.64 -13.07
CA ARG A 192 3.03 0.24 -12.60
C ARG A 192 2.03 -0.07 -11.48
N HIS A 193 0.82 0.50 -11.56
CA HIS A 193 -0.21 0.42 -10.51
C HIS A 193 -0.54 -1.03 -10.14
N HIS A 194 -0.52 -1.94 -11.11
CA HIS A 194 -0.71 -3.37 -10.89
C HIS A 194 0.27 -3.99 -9.87
N LEU A 195 1.54 -3.54 -9.83
CA LEU A 195 2.51 -4.02 -8.84
C LEU A 195 2.17 -3.53 -7.43
N LEU A 196 1.76 -2.26 -7.31
CA LEU A 196 1.37 -1.66 -6.03
C LEU A 196 0.09 -2.29 -5.48
N LEU A 197 -0.89 -2.55 -6.34
CA LEU A 197 -2.12 -3.27 -5.98
C LEU A 197 -1.80 -4.69 -5.52
N ALA A 198 -0.97 -5.43 -6.26
CA ALA A 198 -0.62 -6.79 -5.89
C ALA A 198 0.17 -6.86 -4.57
N LEU A 199 1.11 -5.91 -4.35
CA LEU A 199 1.86 -5.79 -3.10
C LEU A 199 0.94 -5.49 -1.91
N THR A 200 0.09 -4.47 -2.02
CA THR A 200 -0.77 -4.06 -0.91
C THR A 200 -1.87 -5.08 -0.63
N ALA A 201 -2.45 -5.71 -1.65
CA ALA A 201 -3.38 -6.82 -1.48
C ALA A 201 -2.73 -7.99 -0.76
N ALA A 202 -1.51 -8.37 -1.13
CA ALA A 202 -0.79 -9.44 -0.44
C ALA A 202 -0.53 -9.08 1.02
N LEU A 203 -0.05 -7.88 1.34
CA LEU A 203 0.11 -7.42 2.73
C LEU A 203 -1.21 -7.48 3.51
N ALA A 204 -2.34 -7.08 2.90
CA ALA A 204 -3.66 -7.16 3.52
C ALA A 204 -4.11 -8.60 3.81
N THR A 205 -3.86 -9.54 2.88
CA THR A 205 -4.18 -10.97 3.09
C THR A 205 -3.33 -11.59 4.18
N MET A 206 -2.11 -11.09 4.34
CA MET A 206 -1.14 -11.61 5.29
C MET A 206 -1.34 -11.07 6.71
N LEU A 207 -1.77 -9.82 6.82
CA LEU A 207 -1.97 -9.12 8.08
C LEU A 207 -3.43 -8.65 8.19
N PRO A 208 -4.42 -9.57 8.13
CA PRO A 208 -5.83 -9.23 7.98
C PRO A 208 -6.41 -8.49 9.20
N ARG A 209 -5.79 -8.67 10.38
CA ARG A 209 -6.22 -8.01 11.63
C ARG A 209 -5.72 -6.57 11.76
N LEU A 210 -4.82 -6.13 10.89
CA LEU A 210 -4.21 -4.81 10.96
C LEU A 210 -4.83 -3.88 9.92
N ALA A 211 -5.60 -2.91 10.41
CA ALA A 211 -6.29 -1.93 9.58
C ALA A 211 -5.35 -1.16 8.65
N LEU A 212 -4.09 -0.96 9.05
CA LEU A 212 -3.06 -0.35 8.20
C LEU A 212 -2.93 -1.03 6.84
N PHE A 213 -2.94 -2.36 6.81
CA PHE A 213 -2.78 -3.12 5.57
C PHE A 213 -4.12 -3.33 4.86
N THR A 214 -5.18 -3.69 5.58
CA THR A 214 -6.49 -3.96 4.96
C THR A 214 -7.20 -2.71 4.45
N THR A 215 -7.21 -1.64 5.24
CA THR A 215 -7.75 -0.34 4.80
C THR A 215 -6.79 0.34 3.84
N GLY A 216 -5.49 0.25 4.10
CA GLY A 216 -4.49 0.85 3.22
C GLY A 216 -4.49 0.25 1.81
N ALA A 217 -4.71 -1.06 1.65
CA ALA A 217 -4.84 -1.67 0.32
C ALA A 217 -6.03 -1.09 -0.47
N ARG A 218 -7.19 -0.91 0.18
CA ARG A 218 -8.37 -0.28 -0.43
C ARG A 218 -8.13 1.19 -0.76
N GLU A 219 -7.53 1.94 0.15
CA GLU A 219 -7.23 3.36 -0.05
C GLU A 219 -6.18 3.57 -1.14
N VAL A 220 -5.11 2.76 -1.18
CA VAL A 220 -4.11 2.81 -2.25
C VAL A 220 -4.77 2.52 -3.59
N ALA A 221 -5.62 1.49 -3.69
CA ALA A 221 -6.35 1.21 -4.94
C ALA A 221 -7.20 2.42 -5.39
N ARG A 222 -8.01 2.97 -4.49
CA ARG A 222 -8.83 4.16 -4.75
C ARG A 222 -8.00 5.37 -5.20
N LEU A 223 -6.86 5.62 -4.57
CA LEU A 223 -6.00 6.75 -4.91
C LEU A 223 -5.27 6.54 -6.25
N LEU A 224 -4.92 5.30 -6.61
CA LEU A 224 -4.31 5.00 -7.91
C LEU A 224 -5.28 5.23 -9.07
N GLU A 225 -6.58 4.95 -8.91
CA GLU A 225 -7.63 5.35 -9.86
C GLU A 225 -7.65 6.87 -10.04
N MET A 226 -7.60 7.62 -8.94
CA MET A 226 -7.57 9.09 -8.98
C MET A 226 -6.30 9.64 -9.64
N CYS A 227 -5.15 8.96 -9.49
CA CYS A 227 -3.92 9.30 -10.20
C CYS A 227 -4.05 9.09 -11.71
N ALA A 228 -4.71 7.99 -12.13
CA ALA A 228 -4.95 7.70 -13.53
C ALA A 228 -5.97 8.67 -14.15
N ASP A 229 -7.02 9.05 -13.41
CA ASP A 229 -7.95 10.12 -13.78
C ASP A 229 -7.22 11.45 -13.98
N ASP A 230 -6.33 11.82 -13.06
CA ASP A 230 -5.52 13.04 -13.18
C ASP A 230 -4.62 13.01 -14.40
N ALA A 231 -4.09 11.85 -14.77
CA ALA A 231 -3.27 11.69 -15.95
C ALA A 231 -4.09 11.86 -17.24
N ALA A 232 -5.25 11.20 -17.33
CA ALA A 232 -6.15 11.35 -18.46
C ALA A 232 -6.69 12.78 -18.59
N ALA A 233 -7.05 13.41 -17.47
CA ALA A 233 -7.62 14.75 -17.43
C ALA A 233 -6.63 15.83 -17.86
N ARG A 234 -5.32 15.62 -17.71
CA ARG A 234 -4.30 16.54 -18.24
C ARG A 234 -4.32 16.63 -19.77
N THR A 235 -4.66 15.54 -20.45
CA THR A 235 -4.63 15.48 -21.92
C THR A 235 -6.01 15.68 -22.54
N HIS A 236 -7.06 15.11 -21.93
CA HIS A 236 -8.42 15.08 -22.49
C HIS A 236 -9.41 15.99 -21.75
N GLY A 237 -9.01 16.58 -20.62
CA GLY A 237 -9.87 17.43 -19.80
C GLY A 237 -10.76 16.64 -18.83
N ALA A 238 -11.04 17.24 -17.67
CA ALA A 238 -11.78 16.57 -16.59
C ALA A 238 -13.22 16.18 -16.97
N ARG A 239 -13.90 17.01 -17.79
CA ARG A 239 -15.28 16.73 -18.24
C ARG A 239 -15.37 15.49 -19.14
N THR A 240 -14.38 15.29 -20.02
CA THR A 240 -14.34 14.11 -20.90
C THR A 240 -14.04 12.85 -20.12
N VAL A 241 -13.11 12.90 -19.16
CA VAL A 241 -12.85 11.77 -18.24
C VAL A 241 -14.10 11.42 -17.42
N LEU A 242 -14.80 12.44 -16.90
CA LEU A 242 -16.05 12.25 -16.18
C LEU A 242 -17.13 11.61 -17.06
N GLY A 243 -17.31 12.11 -18.29
CA GLY A 243 -18.25 11.54 -19.25
C GLY A 243 -17.97 10.07 -19.49
N ALA A 244 -16.72 9.73 -19.82
CA ALA A 244 -16.30 8.35 -20.02
C ALA A 244 -16.53 7.46 -18.78
N LEU A 245 -16.20 7.96 -17.59
CA LEU A 245 -16.43 7.25 -16.32
C LEU A 245 -17.93 6.92 -16.13
N LEU A 246 -18.81 7.89 -16.38
CA LEU A 246 -20.25 7.70 -16.24
C LEU A 246 -20.81 6.76 -17.33
N THR A 247 -20.35 6.90 -18.57
CA THR A 247 -20.74 6.03 -19.70
C THR A 247 -20.40 4.57 -19.43
N LEU A 248 -19.18 4.28 -18.93
CA LEU A 248 -18.74 2.93 -18.60
C LEU A 248 -19.43 2.38 -17.34
N SER A 249 -19.76 3.24 -16.38
CA SER A 249 -20.44 2.83 -15.15
C SER A 249 -21.93 2.56 -15.36
N ALA A 250 -22.55 3.18 -16.37
CA ALA A 250 -23.93 2.94 -16.73
C ALA A 250 -24.06 1.54 -17.35
N GLY A 251 -24.80 0.63 -16.72
CA GLY A 251 -25.16 -0.68 -17.30
C GLY A 251 -24.32 -1.88 -16.86
N ALA A 252 -23.36 -1.73 -15.95
CA ALA A 252 -22.67 -2.89 -15.36
C ALA A 252 -23.64 -3.67 -14.44
N PRO A 253 -23.87 -4.99 -14.63
CA PRO A 253 -24.60 -5.79 -13.66
C PRO A 253 -23.78 -5.83 -12.36
N ILE A 254 -24.31 -5.20 -11.30
CA ILE A 254 -23.54 -4.98 -10.08
C ILE A 254 -23.78 -6.15 -9.11
N PRO A 255 -22.76 -6.93 -8.74
CA PRO A 255 -22.91 -7.97 -7.73
C PRO A 255 -23.40 -7.36 -6.42
N THR A 256 -24.42 -7.96 -5.80
CA THR A 256 -25.19 -7.41 -4.66
C THR A 256 -24.36 -7.04 -3.42
N GLY A 257 -23.11 -7.53 -3.29
CA GLY A 257 -22.17 -7.14 -2.23
C GLY A 257 -21.04 -6.17 -2.66
N ALA A 258 -20.84 -5.97 -3.97
CA ALA A 258 -19.80 -5.08 -4.52
C ALA A 258 -20.32 -3.65 -4.77
N LEU A 259 -21.66 -3.49 -4.89
CA LEU A 259 -22.40 -2.23 -5.08
C LEU A 259 -21.87 -1.07 -4.21
N GLY A 260 -21.69 -1.31 -2.92
CA GLY A 260 -21.28 -0.27 -1.98
C GLY A 260 -19.84 0.19 -2.16
N ALA A 261 -18.92 -0.69 -2.56
CA ALA A 261 -17.50 -0.35 -2.67
C ALA A 261 -17.16 0.24 -4.05
N THR A 262 -17.70 -0.34 -5.13
CA THR A 262 -17.49 0.15 -6.50
C THR A 262 -18.25 1.44 -6.75
N GLY A 263 -19.52 1.53 -6.32
CA GLY A 263 -20.36 2.72 -6.45
C GLY A 263 -19.81 3.94 -5.69
N VAL A 264 -19.34 3.75 -4.45
CA VAL A 264 -18.70 4.82 -3.66
C VAL A 264 -17.36 5.24 -4.29
N GLY A 265 -16.62 4.32 -4.90
CA GLY A 265 -15.40 4.62 -5.64
C GLY A 265 -15.64 5.51 -6.87
N VAL A 266 -16.67 5.18 -7.67
CA VAL A 266 -17.07 5.96 -8.85
C VAL A 266 -17.58 7.35 -8.44
N LEU A 267 -18.43 7.44 -7.43
CA LEU A 267 -18.95 8.73 -6.94
C LEU A 267 -17.83 9.66 -6.46
N ALA A 268 -16.89 9.15 -5.65
CA ALA A 268 -15.78 9.96 -5.16
C ALA A 268 -14.86 10.49 -6.28
N ARG A 269 -14.69 9.73 -7.37
CA ARG A 269 -13.96 10.16 -8.56
C ARG A 269 -14.76 11.22 -9.34
N ALA A 270 -16.06 10.99 -9.52
CA ALA A 270 -16.95 11.91 -10.23
C ALA A 270 -17.04 13.28 -9.53
N GLU A 271 -17.29 13.31 -8.22
CA GLU A 271 -17.33 14.54 -7.42
C GLU A 271 -16.04 15.37 -7.58
N ARG A 272 -14.89 14.70 -7.57
CA ARG A 272 -13.58 15.33 -7.70
C ARG A 272 -13.34 15.90 -9.10
N LEU A 273 -13.83 15.24 -10.14
CA LEU A 273 -13.74 15.72 -11.53
C LEU A 273 -14.68 16.91 -11.79
N VAL A 274 -15.84 16.95 -11.13
CA VAL A 274 -16.80 18.07 -11.22
C VAL A 274 -16.29 19.30 -10.48
N ALA A 275 -15.81 19.13 -9.25
CA ALA A 275 -15.44 20.22 -8.36
C ALA A 275 -13.98 20.08 -7.88
N PRO A 276 -12.99 20.57 -8.66
CA PRO A 276 -11.60 20.47 -8.27
C PRO A 276 -11.34 21.25 -6.97
N PRO A 277 -10.53 20.71 -6.04
CA PRO A 277 -10.29 21.33 -4.75
C PRO A 277 -9.59 22.69 -4.89
N ARG A 278 -9.99 23.64 -4.01
CA ARG A 278 -9.39 25.00 -3.93
C ARG A 278 -7.87 24.93 -3.75
N ALA A 279 -7.15 25.89 -4.34
CA ALA A 279 -5.68 25.90 -4.32
C ALA A 279 -5.07 25.87 -2.92
N ALA A 280 -5.62 26.64 -1.97
CA ALA A 280 -5.15 26.66 -0.58
C ALA A 280 -5.27 25.29 0.11
N LEU A 281 -6.39 24.59 -0.10
CA LEU A 281 -6.59 23.23 0.42
C LEU A 281 -5.59 22.25 -0.21
N ARG A 282 -5.34 22.37 -1.53
CA ARG A 282 -4.33 21.56 -2.23
C ARG A 282 -2.95 21.70 -1.60
N TRP A 283 -2.49 22.94 -1.39
CA TRP A 283 -1.18 23.20 -0.78
C TRP A 283 -1.08 22.65 0.64
N ARG A 284 -2.09 22.92 1.48
CA ARG A 284 -2.13 22.40 2.85
C ARG A 284 -2.08 20.87 2.91
N VAL A 285 -2.88 20.18 2.10
CA VAL A 285 -2.89 18.70 2.08
C VAL A 285 -1.56 18.15 1.56
N ARG A 286 -0.97 18.78 0.53
CA ARG A 286 0.36 18.39 0.04
C ARG A 286 1.42 18.49 1.12
N LEU A 287 1.50 19.63 1.81
CA LEU A 287 2.46 19.84 2.90
C LEU A 287 2.27 18.82 4.03
N LEU A 288 1.03 18.58 4.46
CA LEU A 288 0.73 17.60 5.50
C LEU A 288 1.11 16.17 5.11
N LEU A 289 0.77 15.73 3.88
CA LEU A 289 1.12 14.40 3.39
C LEU A 289 2.63 14.25 3.21
N SER A 290 3.32 15.27 2.69
CA SER A 290 4.78 15.27 2.56
C SER A 290 5.45 15.20 3.93
N ALA A 291 5.05 16.05 4.87
CA ALA A 291 5.61 16.05 6.23
C ALA A 291 5.36 14.71 6.95
N LEU A 292 4.15 14.15 6.83
CA LEU A 292 3.82 12.85 7.40
C LEU A 292 4.66 11.73 6.77
N THR A 293 4.83 11.75 5.44
CA THR A 293 5.66 10.77 4.73
C THR A 293 7.11 10.83 5.19
N VAL A 294 7.67 12.04 5.30
CA VAL A 294 9.03 12.24 5.81
C VAL A 294 9.14 11.68 7.23
N LEU A 295 8.23 12.04 8.13
CA LEU A 295 8.22 11.56 9.52
C LEU A 295 8.19 10.02 9.60
N LEU A 296 7.34 9.39 8.80
CA LEU A 296 7.18 7.93 8.76
C LEU A 296 8.44 7.22 8.23
N VAL A 297 9.16 7.82 7.28
CA VAL A 297 10.40 7.24 6.75
C VAL A 297 11.57 7.48 7.70
N THR A 298 11.67 8.67 8.29
CA THR A 298 12.81 9.05 9.13
C THR A 298 12.86 8.26 10.44
N GLY A 299 11.72 7.90 11.03
CA GLY A 299 11.68 7.21 12.33
C GLY A 299 12.50 5.91 12.37
N PRO A 300 12.17 4.90 11.53
CA PRO A 300 12.90 3.63 11.50
C PRO A 300 14.34 3.77 10.98
N VAL A 301 14.57 4.66 10.03
CA VAL A 301 15.92 4.86 9.44
C VAL A 301 16.86 5.47 10.47
N LEU A 302 16.45 6.52 11.17
CA LEU A 302 17.27 7.18 12.18
C LEU A 302 17.55 6.25 13.35
N THR A 303 16.54 5.51 13.82
CA THR A 303 16.71 4.53 14.91
C THR A 303 17.63 3.37 14.51
N GLY A 304 17.53 2.88 13.26
CA GLY A 304 18.44 1.86 12.74
C GLY A 304 19.90 2.35 12.57
N VAL A 305 20.09 3.55 12.03
CA VAL A 305 21.43 4.16 11.85
C VAL A 305 22.10 4.46 13.19
N LEU A 306 21.37 5.03 14.16
CA LEU A 306 21.89 5.29 15.50
C LEU A 306 22.29 4.00 16.23
N ALA A 307 21.51 2.93 16.04
CA ALA A 307 21.81 1.63 16.61
C ALA A 307 23.06 0.99 15.98
N ALA A 308 23.19 1.07 14.66
CA ALA A 308 24.34 0.53 13.92
C ALA A 308 25.65 1.30 14.19
N SER A 309 25.56 2.58 14.53
CA SER A 309 26.72 3.44 14.82
C SER A 309 27.18 3.39 16.28
N GLY A 310 26.55 2.61 17.15
CA GLY A 310 26.90 2.51 18.57
C GLY A 310 26.57 3.77 19.39
N MET A 311 26.05 4.82 18.75
CA MET A 311 25.56 6.05 19.39
C MET A 311 24.19 5.81 20.01
N SER A 312 24.15 5.00 21.06
CA SER A 312 22.97 4.90 21.91
C SER A 312 22.76 6.25 22.60
N PHE A 313 21.50 6.68 22.75
CA PHE A 313 21.05 7.79 23.60
C PHE A 313 21.36 7.50 25.09
N CYS A 314 22.64 7.34 25.44
CA CYS A 314 23.14 7.50 26.78
C CYS A 314 23.65 8.93 26.84
N GLY A 315 22.77 9.84 27.23
CA GLY A 315 23.22 11.10 27.80
C GLY A 315 24.19 10.74 28.93
N SER A 316 25.41 11.25 28.82
CA SER A 316 26.41 11.27 29.87
C SER A 316 25.81 11.95 31.10
N ALA A 317 25.24 11.17 32.01
CA ALA A 317 25.05 11.57 33.39
C ALA A 317 26.18 10.91 34.18
N SER A 318 27.37 11.47 34.03
CA SER A 318 28.37 11.43 35.09
C SER A 318 27.79 12.14 36.30
N LEU A 319 27.55 11.39 37.38
CA LEU A 319 27.80 11.72 38.79
C LEU A 319 27.47 10.49 39.63
#